data_AF-A0AB36JS13-F1
#
_entry.id   AF-A0AB36JS13-F1
#
_cell.length_a   1.000
_cell.length_b   1.000
_cell.length_c   1.000
_cell.angle_alpha   90.00
_cell.angle_beta   90.00
_cell.angle_gamma   90.00
#
_symmetry.space_group_name_H-M   'P 1'
#
loop_
_entity.id
_entity.type
_entity.pdbx_description
1 polymer ?
#
loop_
_entity_poly.entity_id
_entity_poly.type
_entity_poly.pdbx_seq_one_letter_code
_entity_poly.pdbx_strand_id
1 'polypeptide(L)'
;MANYGKDKILMFRKLGDKKAAAKLALQTEHSWNYERSNDVKKTKDGAVTSDGGLEVTLSIEAVANRDELNKMLKQSVEQGFKLEVWEIDLAGTKQGAKYPALYAQGSLSSWEVPSNVEDLETISTEMTIDGKPVEGYATLTAEQEAAIRYAFADTTAITG
;
A
#
# COMPACT_ATOMS: atom_id res chain seq x y z
N MET A 1 -1.16 21.81 -7.20
CA MET A 1 -1.66 21.63 -5.82
C MET A 1 -0.73 20.66 -5.11
N ALA A 2 -0.49 20.82 -3.81
CA ALA A 2 0.32 19.86 -3.05
C ALA A 2 -0.50 18.59 -2.80
N ASN A 3 0.12 17.42 -2.97
CA ASN A 3 -0.49 16.13 -2.64
C ASN A 3 -0.20 15.82 -1.17
N TYR A 4 -1.21 15.41 -0.40
CA TYR A 4 -1.03 15.04 1.00
C TYR A 4 -1.03 13.51 1.15
N GLY A 5 -0.08 12.96 1.91
CA GLY A 5 0.01 11.52 2.16
C GLY A 5 -1.27 10.94 2.79
N LYS A 6 -1.99 11.74 3.59
CA LYS A 6 -3.28 11.34 4.20
C LYS A 6 -4.38 11.01 3.18
N ASP A 7 -4.27 11.53 1.96
CA ASP A 7 -5.27 11.31 0.90
C ASP A 7 -4.98 10.02 0.11
N LYS A 8 -3.82 9.39 0.36
CA LYS A 8 -3.44 8.09 -0.20
C LYS A 8 -3.73 6.98 0.80
N ILE A 9 -4.49 5.98 0.38
CA ILE A 9 -4.84 4.85 1.24
C ILE A 9 -4.43 3.53 0.60
N LEU A 10 -3.96 2.60 1.42
CA LEU A 10 -3.71 1.23 0.99
C LEU A 10 -4.90 0.31 1.28
N MET A 11 -5.25 -0.48 0.28
CA MET A 11 -6.16 -1.62 0.41
C MET A 11 -5.48 -2.91 0.00
N PHE A 12 -5.82 -4.00 0.69
CA PHE A 12 -5.23 -5.31 0.47
C PHE A 12 -6.28 -6.38 0.24
N ARG A 13 -5.91 -7.38 -0.56
CA ARG A 13 -6.67 -8.61 -0.72
C ARG A 13 -5.72 -9.78 -0.94
N LYS A 14 -6.11 -10.96 -0.49
CA LYS A 14 -5.40 -12.20 -0.84
C LYS A 14 -5.58 -12.49 -2.34
N LEU A 15 -4.49 -12.73 -3.06
CA LEU A 15 -4.54 -13.03 -4.49
C LEU A 15 -5.37 -14.30 -4.72
N GLY A 16 -6.40 -14.18 -5.56
CA GLY A 16 -7.34 -15.26 -5.88
C GLY A 16 -8.57 -15.34 -4.97
N ASP A 17 -8.67 -14.50 -3.93
CA ASP A 17 -9.91 -14.34 -3.17
C ASP A 17 -10.94 -13.50 -3.94
N LYS A 18 -12.21 -13.82 -3.78
CA LYS A 18 -13.34 -13.10 -4.39
C LYS A 18 -13.94 -12.02 -3.47
N LYS A 19 -13.47 -11.95 -2.22
CA LYS A 19 -13.89 -10.91 -1.27
C LYS A 19 -13.46 -9.50 -1.75
N ALA A 20 -14.12 -8.48 -1.22
CA ALA A 20 -13.71 -7.10 -1.43
C ALA A 20 -12.36 -6.85 -0.72
N ALA A 21 -11.55 -5.93 -1.27
CA ALA A 21 -10.32 -5.51 -0.63
C ALA A 21 -10.61 -4.80 0.70
N ALA A 22 -9.75 -5.02 1.70
CA ALA A 22 -9.90 -4.40 3.01
C ALA A 22 -8.88 -3.24 3.16
N LYS A 23 -9.32 -2.16 3.79
CA LYS A 23 -8.46 -1.01 4.10
C LYS A 23 -7.48 -1.38 5.21
N LEU A 24 -6.20 -1.03 5.04
CA LEU A 24 -5.27 -1.03 6.17
C LEU A 24 -5.61 0.12 7.10
N ALA A 25 -6.01 -0.20 8.32
CA ALA A 25 -6.35 0.80 9.32
C ALA A 25 -5.09 1.40 9.94
N LEU A 26 -5.21 2.64 10.44
CA LEU A 26 -4.18 3.34 11.22
C LEU A 26 -2.80 3.41 10.55
N GLN A 27 -2.78 3.49 9.22
CA GLN A 27 -1.56 3.70 8.47
C GLN A 27 -0.94 5.06 8.82
N THR A 28 0.34 5.03 9.21
CA THR A 28 1.14 6.22 9.49
C THR A 28 1.91 6.64 8.24
N GLU A 29 2.45 5.66 7.51
CA GLU A 29 3.25 5.91 6.30
C GLU A 29 3.17 4.72 5.31
N HIS A 30 3.35 5.04 4.03
CA HIS A 30 3.79 4.07 3.03
C HIS A 30 4.68 4.74 2.01
N SER A 31 5.61 3.97 1.45
CA SER A 31 6.53 4.42 0.42
C SER A 31 6.73 3.36 -0.64
N TRP A 32 6.73 3.79 -1.91
CA TRP A 32 7.14 2.96 -3.04
C TRP A 32 8.61 3.23 -3.36
N ASN A 33 9.43 2.19 -3.30
CA ASN A 33 10.79 2.22 -3.79
C ASN A 33 10.88 1.53 -5.15
N TYR A 34 11.52 2.19 -6.12
CA TYR A 34 11.76 1.67 -7.47
C TYR A 34 13.26 1.62 -7.71
N GLU A 35 13.83 0.42 -7.72
CA GLU A 35 15.23 0.22 -8.05
C GLU A 35 15.37 -0.44 -9.43
N ARG A 36 16.27 0.10 -10.25
CA ARG A 36 16.66 -0.51 -11.52
C ARG A 36 18.17 -0.67 -11.53
N SER A 37 18.63 -1.91 -11.62
CA SER A 37 20.02 -2.18 -11.95
C SER A 37 20.24 -1.90 -13.43
N ASN A 38 21.30 -1.16 -13.76
CA ASN A 38 21.72 -0.96 -15.15
C ASN A 38 23.11 -1.57 -15.31
N ASP A 39 23.24 -2.52 -16.22
CA ASP A 39 24.54 -3.11 -16.53
C ASP A 39 25.30 -2.19 -17.47
N VAL A 40 26.39 -1.59 -16.96
CA VAL A 40 27.23 -0.68 -17.75
C VAL A 40 28.43 -1.45 -18.29
N LYS A 41 28.39 -1.80 -19.57
CA LYS A 41 29.54 -2.41 -20.26
C LYS A 41 30.42 -1.30 -20.83
N LYS A 42 31.58 -1.08 -20.21
CA LYS A 42 32.59 -0.13 -20.74
C LYS A 42 33.23 -0.70 -22.01
N THR A 43 33.07 -0.01 -23.12
CA THR A 43 33.75 -0.31 -24.39
C THR A 43 34.79 0.77 -24.68
N LYS A 44 35.65 0.54 -25.69
CA LYS A 44 36.65 1.53 -26.11
C LYS A 44 36.02 2.77 -26.76
N ASP A 45 34.76 2.67 -27.18
CA ASP A 45 34.01 3.71 -27.88
C ASP A 45 32.97 4.40 -26.98
N GLY A 46 32.93 4.02 -25.69
CA GLY A 46 31.99 4.57 -24.71
C GLY A 46 31.37 3.50 -23.81
N ALA A 47 30.67 3.94 -22.79
CA ALA A 47 29.87 3.06 -21.96
C ALA A 47 28.57 2.68 -22.69
N VAL A 48 28.30 1.38 -22.84
CA VAL A 48 27.02 0.86 -23.33
C VAL A 48 26.22 0.38 -22.12
N THR A 49 25.08 1.00 -21.85
CA THR A 49 24.13 0.58 -20.81
C THR A 49 23.14 -0.43 -21.37
N SER A 50 22.97 -1.56 -20.70
CA SER A 50 21.82 -2.44 -20.88
C SER A 50 20.86 -2.29 -19.70
N ASP A 51 19.57 -2.15 -19.99
CA ASP A 51 18.52 -2.11 -18.98
C ASP A 51 18.49 -3.43 -18.20
N GLY A 52 18.72 -3.38 -16.89
CA GLY A 52 18.55 -4.53 -16.00
C GLY A 52 17.13 -4.62 -15.43
N GLY A 53 16.95 -5.53 -14.47
CA GLY A 53 15.66 -5.78 -13.82
C GLY A 53 15.15 -4.57 -13.03
N LEU A 54 13.84 -4.31 -13.12
CA LEU A 54 13.14 -3.37 -12.23
C LEU A 54 12.67 -4.15 -11.02
N GLU A 55 13.09 -3.71 -9.84
CA GLU A 55 12.63 -4.18 -8.54
C GLU A 55 11.79 -3.07 -7.92
N VAL A 56 10.59 -3.44 -7.44
CA VAL A 56 9.69 -2.51 -6.78
C VAL A 56 9.34 -3.06 -5.41
N THR A 57 9.50 -2.22 -4.39
CA THR A 57 9.21 -2.55 -3.00
C THR A 57 8.24 -1.52 -2.43
N LEU A 58 7.24 -1.99 -1.68
CA LEU A 58 6.31 -1.15 -0.94
C LEU A 58 6.58 -1.34 0.55
N SER A 59 7.04 -0.29 1.22
CA SER A 59 7.26 -0.27 2.68
C SER A 59 6.05 0.37 3.36
N ILE A 60 5.59 -0.22 4.45
CA ILE A 60 4.34 0.17 5.13
C ILE A 60 4.57 0.23 6.64
N GLU A 61 4.12 1.34 7.23
CA GLU A 61 4.04 1.51 8.67
C GLU A 61 2.60 1.82 9.09
N ALA A 62 2.12 1.12 10.12
CA ALA A 62 0.76 1.30 10.64
C ALA A 62 0.68 0.96 12.12
N VAL A 63 -0.22 1.58 12.87
CA VAL A 63 -0.48 1.15 14.26
C VAL A 63 -1.15 -0.22 14.25
N ALA A 64 -0.59 -1.14 15.03
CA ALA A 64 -1.08 -2.50 15.12
C ALA A 64 -2.51 -2.52 15.67
N ASN A 65 -3.34 -3.34 15.04
CA ASN A 65 -4.67 -3.64 15.51
C ASN A 65 -4.99 -5.13 15.37
N ARG A 66 -6.10 -5.57 15.96
CA ARG A 66 -6.52 -6.97 15.99
C ARG A 66 -7.45 -7.37 14.84
N ASP A 67 -7.52 -6.57 13.79
CA ASP A 67 -8.45 -6.77 12.68
C ASP A 67 -8.07 -8.02 11.87
N GLU A 68 -9.06 -8.56 11.15
CA GLU A 68 -8.88 -9.72 10.28
C GLU A 68 -7.84 -9.45 9.18
N LEU A 69 -7.72 -8.19 8.72
CA LEU A 69 -6.72 -7.84 7.72
C LEU A 69 -5.30 -8.00 8.26
N ASN A 70 -4.98 -7.50 9.46
CA ASN A 70 -3.65 -7.66 10.04
C ASN A 70 -3.28 -9.13 10.26
N LYS A 71 -4.27 -9.95 10.66
CA LYS A 71 -4.09 -11.42 10.75
C LYS A 71 -3.80 -12.02 9.38
N MET A 72 -4.52 -11.61 8.34
CA MET A 72 -4.33 -12.08 6.97
C MET A 72 -2.95 -11.69 6.42
N LEU A 73 -2.50 -10.45 6.66
CA LEU A 73 -1.18 -9.97 6.24
C LEU A 73 -0.07 -10.75 6.96
N LYS A 74 -0.15 -10.92 8.28
CA LYS A 74 0.78 -11.78 9.03
C LYS A 74 0.80 -13.22 8.49
N GLN A 75 -0.37 -13.80 8.24
CA GLN A 75 -0.48 -15.13 7.65
C GLN A 75 0.12 -15.22 6.24
N SER A 76 0.09 -14.13 5.47
CA SER A 76 0.70 -14.11 4.14
C SER A 76 2.21 -14.27 4.19
N VAL A 77 2.86 -13.70 5.22
CA VAL A 77 4.29 -13.89 5.49
C VAL A 77 4.55 -15.31 5.97
N GLU A 78 3.77 -15.81 6.94
CA GLU A 78 3.95 -17.15 7.52
C GLU A 78 3.75 -18.27 6.48
N GLN A 79 2.79 -18.11 5.56
CA GLN A 79 2.42 -19.13 4.57
C GLN A 79 2.98 -18.86 3.17
N GLY A 80 3.60 -17.70 2.94
CA GLY A 80 4.18 -17.31 1.66
C GLY A 80 3.17 -17.16 0.52
N PHE A 81 1.92 -16.75 0.81
CA PHE A 81 0.94 -16.51 -0.26
C PHE A 81 0.94 -15.06 -0.73
N LYS A 82 0.58 -14.87 -2.00
CA LYS A 82 0.59 -13.56 -2.66
C LYS A 82 -0.62 -12.71 -2.30
N LEU A 83 -0.41 -11.41 -2.32
CA LEU A 83 -1.41 -10.38 -2.08
C LEU A 83 -1.56 -9.47 -3.29
N GLU A 84 -2.74 -8.87 -3.39
CA GLU A 84 -3.06 -7.72 -4.21
C GLU A 84 -3.08 -6.48 -3.32
N VAL A 85 -2.51 -5.39 -3.81
CA VAL A 85 -2.52 -4.09 -3.13
C VAL A 85 -2.98 -2.98 -4.07
N TRP A 86 -3.74 -2.04 -3.54
CA TRP A 86 -4.14 -0.81 -4.22
C TRP A 86 -3.75 0.40 -3.38
N GLU A 87 -2.95 1.30 -3.92
CA GLU A 87 -2.85 2.68 -3.42
C GLU A 87 -3.92 3.52 -4.10
N ILE A 88 -4.90 4.03 -3.35
CA ILE A 88 -6.00 4.82 -3.89
C ILE A 88 -5.79 6.28 -3.47
N ASP A 89 -5.82 7.19 -4.45
CA ASP A 89 -5.73 8.63 -4.21
C ASP A 89 -7.14 9.24 -4.14
N LEU A 90 -7.52 9.67 -2.94
CA LEU A 90 -8.82 10.25 -2.62
C LEU A 90 -8.95 11.71 -3.07
N ALA A 91 -7.83 12.42 -3.22
CA ALA A 91 -7.78 13.80 -3.70
C ALA A 91 -7.65 13.87 -5.23
N GLY A 92 -7.29 12.74 -5.86
CA GLY A 92 -7.13 12.63 -7.30
C GLY A 92 -8.43 12.84 -8.10
N THR A 93 -8.26 13.18 -9.38
CA THR A 93 -9.40 13.44 -10.27
C THR A 93 -10.14 12.14 -10.58
N LYS A 94 -11.38 12.04 -10.11
CA LYS A 94 -12.24 10.87 -10.34
C LYS A 94 -12.59 10.68 -11.82
N GLN A 95 -12.71 9.43 -12.22
CA GLN A 95 -13.36 9.04 -13.46
C GLN A 95 -14.74 8.45 -13.12
N GLY A 96 -15.79 9.27 -13.21
CA GLY A 96 -17.13 8.91 -12.73
C GLY A 96 -17.13 8.68 -11.21
N ALA A 97 -17.52 7.48 -10.79
CA ALA A 97 -17.53 7.08 -9.38
C ALA A 97 -16.20 6.45 -8.89
N LYS A 98 -15.17 6.38 -9.74
CA LYS A 98 -13.91 5.71 -9.42
C LYS A 98 -12.79 6.69 -9.08
N TYR A 99 -11.97 6.31 -8.12
CA TYR A 99 -10.79 7.05 -7.70
C TYR A 99 -9.56 6.56 -8.47
N PRO A 100 -8.62 7.44 -8.83
CA PRO A 100 -7.33 7.00 -9.37
C PRO A 100 -6.62 6.11 -8.35
N ALA A 101 -6.04 5.02 -8.84
CA ALA A 101 -5.39 4.03 -8.00
C ALA A 101 -4.18 3.41 -8.70
N LEU A 102 -3.19 3.01 -7.92
CA LEU A 102 -2.05 2.22 -8.34
C LEU A 102 -2.23 0.79 -7.83
N TYR A 103 -2.32 -0.16 -8.75
CA TYR A 103 -2.51 -1.57 -8.45
C TYR A 103 -1.21 -2.35 -8.55
N ALA A 104 -0.91 -3.20 -7.57
CA ALA A 104 0.21 -4.11 -7.64
C ALA A 104 -0.12 -5.47 -7.01
N GLN A 105 0.70 -6.46 -7.33
CA GLN A 105 0.66 -7.80 -6.73
C GLN A 105 2.03 -8.14 -6.20
N GLY A 106 2.11 -8.97 -5.16
CA GLY A 106 3.39 -9.29 -4.57
C GLY A 106 3.27 -10.16 -3.34
N SER A 107 4.38 -10.29 -2.63
CA SER A 107 4.44 -11.05 -1.37
C SER A 107 5.01 -10.15 -0.28
N LEU A 108 4.46 -10.23 0.93
CA LEU A 108 5.07 -9.60 2.08
C LEU A 108 6.36 -10.35 2.43
N SER A 109 7.48 -9.63 2.50
CA SER A 109 8.79 -10.16 2.83
C SER A 109 9.05 -10.17 4.35
N SER A 110 8.41 -9.26 5.09
CA SER A 110 8.60 -9.10 6.53
C SER A 110 7.30 -8.73 7.23
N TRP A 111 7.18 -9.08 8.52
CA TRP A 111 6.12 -8.59 9.40
C TRP A 111 6.67 -8.43 10.80
N GLU A 112 6.90 -7.18 11.21
CA GLU A 112 7.45 -6.85 12.52
C GLU A 112 6.42 -6.09 13.36
N VAL A 113 6.23 -6.51 14.61
CA VAL A 113 5.39 -5.82 15.60
C VAL A 113 6.16 -5.76 16.92
N PRO A 114 6.97 -4.72 17.17
CA PRO A 114 7.58 -4.50 18.48
C PRO A 114 6.50 -4.26 19.55
N SER A 115 6.52 -5.08 20.59
CA SER A 115 5.70 -4.86 21.79
C SER A 115 6.51 -4.07 22.82
N ASN A 116 6.43 -2.74 22.75
CA ASN A 116 7.01 -1.85 23.76
C ASN A 116 6.05 -1.73 24.97
N VAL A 117 6.59 -1.44 26.16
CA VAL A 117 5.83 -1.27 27.40
C VAL A 117 5.14 0.10 27.51
N GLU A 118 5.60 1.11 26.77
CA GLU A 118 5.15 2.50 26.85
C GLU A 118 4.43 2.97 25.57
N ASP A 119 4.78 2.43 24.40
CA ASP A 119 4.24 2.86 23.10
C ASP A 119 3.14 1.96 22.54
N LEU A 120 2.33 2.51 21.63
CA LEU A 120 1.41 1.71 20.83
C LEU A 120 2.22 0.76 19.93
N GLU A 121 1.79 -0.50 19.86
CA GLU A 121 2.35 -1.48 18.94
C GLU A 121 2.24 -0.94 17.51
N THR A 122 3.36 -0.87 16.80
CA THR A 122 3.42 -0.42 15.40
C THR A 122 3.82 -1.61 14.54
N ILE A 123 3.17 -1.80 13.42
CA ILE A 123 3.52 -2.77 12.39
C ILE A 123 4.48 -2.10 11.42
N SER A 124 5.61 -2.76 11.16
CA SER A 124 6.47 -2.47 10.01
C SER A 124 6.51 -3.70 9.10
N THR A 125 6.23 -3.48 7.81
CA THR A 125 6.17 -4.56 6.82
C THR A 125 6.61 -4.07 5.45
N GLU A 126 7.28 -4.94 4.72
CA GLU A 126 7.70 -4.70 3.35
C GLU A 126 7.03 -5.70 2.40
N MET A 127 6.63 -5.22 1.23
CA MET A 127 6.05 -6.02 0.16
C MET A 127 6.95 -5.95 -1.07
N THR A 128 7.42 -7.09 -1.53
CA THR A 128 8.10 -7.21 -2.83
C THR A 128 7.06 -7.39 -3.92
N ILE A 129 7.14 -6.56 -4.96
CA ILE A 129 6.13 -6.51 -6.03
C ILE A 129 6.55 -7.39 -7.21
N ASP A 130 5.59 -8.18 -7.69
CA ASP A 130 5.72 -8.95 -8.92
C ASP A 130 5.57 -8.03 -10.14
N GLY A 131 6.71 -7.57 -10.67
CA GLY A 131 6.75 -6.72 -11.86
C GLY A 131 6.67 -5.24 -11.52
N LYS A 132 5.70 -4.52 -12.09
CA LYS A 132 5.51 -3.09 -11.84
C LYS A 132 4.07 -2.77 -11.46
N PRO A 133 3.84 -1.79 -10.57
CA PRO A 133 2.51 -1.27 -10.32
C PRO A 133 1.88 -0.70 -11.60
N VAL A 134 0.56 -0.83 -11.71
CA VAL A 134 -0.24 -0.43 -12.87
C VAL A 134 -1.23 0.63 -12.44
N GLU A 135 -1.23 1.76 -13.14
CA GLU A 135 -2.21 2.82 -12.93
C GLU A 135 -3.61 2.38 -13.40
N GLY A 136 -4.62 2.77 -12.64
CA GLY A 136 -6.01 2.46 -12.95
C GLY A 136 -6.97 3.25 -12.09
N TYR A 137 -8.20 2.75 -12.00
CA TYR A 137 -9.26 3.38 -11.22
C TYR A 137 -9.97 2.36 -10.34
N ALA A 138 -9.96 2.59 -9.03
CA ALA A 138 -10.59 1.74 -8.04
C ALA A 138 -11.97 2.28 -7.63
N THR A 139 -12.91 1.37 -7.38
CA THR A 139 -14.23 1.72 -6.83
C THR A 139 -14.23 1.40 -5.35
N LEU A 140 -14.66 2.36 -4.53
CA LEU A 140 -14.88 2.17 -3.10
C LEU A 140 -16.37 1.95 -2.87
N THR A 141 -16.69 1.02 -1.96
CA THR A 141 -18.06 0.89 -1.44
C THR A 141 -18.39 2.05 -0.52
N ALA A 142 -19.68 2.34 -0.31
CA ALA A 142 -20.12 3.40 0.59
C ALA A 142 -19.60 3.22 2.03
N GLU A 143 -19.53 1.97 2.50
CA GLU A 143 -18.99 1.62 3.82
C GLU A 143 -17.48 1.91 3.91
N GLN A 144 -16.72 1.59 2.87
CA GLN A 144 -15.30 1.92 2.80
C GLN A 144 -15.07 3.43 2.78
N GLU A 145 -15.82 4.17 1.96
CA GLU A 145 -15.75 5.64 1.95
C GLU A 145 -16.07 6.24 3.32
N ALA A 146 -17.10 5.73 4.00
CA ALA A 146 -17.46 6.17 5.34
C ALA A 146 -16.35 5.87 6.35
N ALA A 147 -15.78 4.66 6.36
CA ALA A 147 -14.68 4.29 7.25
C ALA A 147 -13.40 5.12 6.99
N ILE A 148 -13.20 5.58 5.76
CA ILE A 148 -12.10 6.50 5.41
C ILE A 148 -12.37 7.90 5.93
N ARG A 149 -13.58 8.42 5.73
CA ARG A 149 -13.96 9.79 6.14
C ARG A 149 -14.22 9.94 7.63
N TYR A 150 -14.59 8.88 8.35
CA TYR A 150 -14.87 8.92 9.79
C TYR A 150 -13.65 9.29 10.65
N ALA A 151 -12.43 9.20 10.11
CA ALA A 151 -11.22 9.73 10.75
C ALA A 151 -11.11 11.27 10.67
N PHE A 152 -12.02 11.94 9.96
CA PHE A 152 -12.12 13.40 9.89
C PHE A 152 -13.46 13.83 10.50
N ALA A 153 -13.48 14.05 11.82
CA ALA A 153 -14.55 14.79 12.47
C ALA A 153 -14.35 16.28 12.16
N ASP A 154 -15.38 16.93 11.60
CA ASP A 154 -15.42 18.38 11.44
C ASP A 154 -15.31 19.07 12.83
N THR A 155 -14.73 20.26 12.86
CA THR A 155 -14.59 21.12 14.06
C THR A 155 -15.89 21.81 14.47
N THR A 156 -16.97 21.65 13.70
CA THR A 156 -18.28 22.20 14.02
C THR A 156 -19.11 21.23 14.88
N ALA A 157 -19.95 21.78 15.76
CA ALA A 157 -20.54 21.05 16.88
C ALA A 157 -21.31 19.78 16.46
N ILE A 158 -20.96 18.64 17.07
CA ILE A 158 -21.84 17.48 17.16
C ILE A 158 -23.04 17.92 17.98
N THR A 159 -24.17 18.20 17.32
CA THR A 159 -25.43 18.46 18.00
C THR A 159 -26.09 17.10 18.28
N GLY A 160 -25.94 16.64 19.52
CA GLY A 160 -26.71 15.56 20.13
C GLY A 160 -27.12 16.00 21.52
#